data_AF-A0A2D9GA82-F1
#
_entry.id   AF-A0A2D9GA82-F1
#
_cell.length_a   1.000
_cell.length_b   1.000
_cell.length_c   1.000
_cell.angle_alpha   90.00
_cell.angle_beta   90.00
_cell.angle_gamma   90.00
#
_symmetry.space_group_name_H-M   'P 1'
#
loop_
_entity.id
_entity.type
_entity.pdbx_description
1 polymer ?
#
loop_
_entity_poly.entity_id
_entity_poly.type
_entity_poly.pdbx_seq_one_letter_code
_entity_poly.pdbx_strand_id
1 'polypeptide(L)'
;MSDNWTSRRIRKALGVQKCNGSWEAAVEELTMDQVISIAKEKSSDLTGADIRAMAREVIGTCQSMRVCVDGMRPKKVIQAMDAGDYDGKFN
;
A
#
# COMPACT_ATOMS: atom_id res chain seq x y z
N MET A 1 20.57 -2.89 11.62
CA MET A 1 19.62 -3.65 10.78
C MET A 1 18.97 -2.66 9.85
N SER A 2 19.10 -2.82 8.53
CA SER A 2 18.43 -1.96 7.56
C SER A 2 16.91 -2.14 7.72
N ASP A 3 16.27 -1.20 8.42
CA ASP A 3 14.84 -1.16 8.75
C ASP A 3 13.98 -0.81 7.50
N ASN A 4 14.24 -1.49 6.38
CA ASN A 4 13.66 -1.20 5.07
C ASN A 4 12.51 -2.16 4.72
N TRP A 5 11.66 -2.48 5.68
CA TRP A 5 10.50 -3.33 5.45
C TRP A 5 9.30 -2.48 5.01
N THR A 6 8.53 -2.97 4.02
CA THR A 6 7.38 -2.23 3.43
C THR A 6 6.37 -1.82 4.49
N SER A 7 6.12 -2.69 5.47
CA SER A 7 5.22 -2.40 6.57
C SER A 7 5.74 -1.34 7.56
N ARG A 8 7.04 -1.01 7.58
CA ARG A 8 7.56 0.17 8.32
C ARG A 8 7.22 1.45 7.61
N ARG A 9 7.38 1.46 6.29
CA ARG A 9 7.08 2.63 5.44
C ARG A 9 5.60 2.94 5.49
N ILE A 10 4.75 1.91 5.45
CA ILE A 10 3.30 2.04 5.68
C ILE A 10 3.02 2.67 7.04
N ARG A 11 3.58 2.13 8.13
CA ARG A 11 3.43 2.72 9.49
C ARG A 11 3.92 4.16 9.57
N LYS A 12 5.04 4.49 8.91
CA LYS A 12 5.60 5.84 8.87
C LYS A 12 4.69 6.81 8.11
N ALA A 13 4.12 6.39 6.98
CA ALA A 13 3.18 7.18 6.19
C ALA A 13 1.88 7.44 6.95
N LEU A 14 1.44 6.47 7.75
CA LEU A 14 0.27 6.58 8.64
C LEU A 14 0.55 7.33 9.95
N GLY A 15 1.82 7.53 10.31
CA GLY A 15 2.21 8.12 11.60
C GLY A 15 1.92 7.23 12.82
N VAL A 16 1.66 5.93 12.64
CA VAL A 16 1.26 5.02 13.73
C VAL A 16 2.38 4.08 14.15
N GLN A 17 2.40 3.73 15.43
CA GLN A 17 3.33 2.74 15.97
C GLN A 17 2.82 1.30 15.81
N LYS A 18 1.54 1.04 15.58
CA LYS A 18 1.03 -0.31 15.33
C LYS A 18 -0.25 -0.19 14.51
N CYS A 19 -0.44 -1.09 13.56
CA CYS A 19 -1.71 -1.20 12.84
C CYS A 19 -2.68 -2.11 13.61
N ASN A 20 -3.95 -1.97 13.28
CA ASN A 20 -5.08 -2.70 13.86
C ASN A 20 -4.98 -4.21 13.62
N GLY A 21 -5.41 -4.99 14.62
CA GLY A 21 -5.45 -6.46 14.54
C GLY A 21 -6.70 -7.02 13.86
N SER A 22 -7.77 -6.22 13.70
CA SER A 22 -9.04 -6.61 13.08
C SER A 22 -9.50 -5.56 12.08
N TRP A 23 -10.27 -5.98 11.07
CA TRP A 23 -10.95 -5.07 10.13
C TRP A 23 -12.00 -4.18 10.81
N GLU A 24 -12.54 -4.57 11.96
CA GLU A 24 -13.52 -3.77 12.71
C GLU A 24 -12.86 -2.59 13.42
N ALA A 25 -11.58 -2.76 13.78
CA ALA A 25 -10.76 -1.72 14.39
C ALA A 25 -9.91 -0.96 13.36
N ALA A 26 -10.11 -1.24 12.06
CA ALA A 26 -9.42 -0.60 10.94
C ALA A 26 -9.78 0.88 10.86
N VAL A 27 -8.96 1.73 11.46
CA VAL A 27 -9.11 3.20 11.44
C VAL A 27 -8.09 3.87 10.53
N GLU A 28 -7.01 3.18 10.18
CA GLU A 28 -5.99 3.74 9.31
C GLU A 28 -6.28 3.47 7.84
N GLU A 29 -6.10 4.51 7.04
CA GLU A 29 -6.19 4.44 5.59
C GLU A 29 -4.99 5.12 4.93
N LEU A 30 -4.61 4.59 3.77
CA LEU A 30 -3.64 5.21 2.88
C LEU A 30 -4.34 5.68 1.61
N THR A 31 -3.84 6.75 1.02
CA THR A 31 -4.23 7.14 -0.33
C THR A 31 -3.39 6.40 -1.38
N MET A 32 -3.92 6.23 -2.59
CA MET A 32 -3.15 5.64 -3.68
C MET A 32 -1.84 6.40 -3.96
N ASP A 33 -1.82 7.73 -3.82
CA ASP A 33 -0.62 8.54 -4.02
C ASP A 33 0.47 8.22 -2.99
N GLN A 34 0.09 7.98 -1.72
CA GLN A 34 1.03 7.53 -0.69
C GLN A 34 1.56 6.13 -1.00
N VAL A 35 0.71 5.22 -1.46
CA VAL A 35 1.13 3.88 -1.90
C VAL A 35 2.16 3.98 -3.03
N ILE A 36 1.90 4.81 -4.04
CA ILE A 36 2.82 5.05 -5.16
C ILE A 36 4.13 5.65 -4.66
N SER A 37 4.08 6.60 -3.73
CA SER A 37 5.29 7.18 -3.13
C SER A 37 6.13 6.13 -2.40
N ILE A 38 5.49 5.25 -1.62
CA ILE A 38 6.18 4.14 -0.94
C ILE A 38 6.76 3.15 -1.96
N ALA A 39 6.01 2.83 -3.02
CA ALA A 39 6.47 1.96 -4.09
C ALA A 39 7.69 2.54 -4.82
N LYS A 40 7.70 3.85 -5.10
CA LYS A 40 8.86 4.56 -5.68
C LYS A 40 10.05 4.57 -4.73
N GLU A 41 9.84 4.89 -3.45
CA GLU A 41 10.91 4.87 -2.43
C GLU A 41 11.55 3.49 -2.25
N LYS A 42 10.75 2.43 -2.35
CA LYS A 42 11.21 1.03 -2.22
C LYS A 42 11.47 0.35 -3.57
N SER A 43 11.46 1.07 -4.68
CA SER A 43 11.58 0.48 -6.02
C SER A 43 12.81 -0.41 -6.19
N SER A 44 13.92 -0.09 -5.52
CA SER A 44 15.14 -0.90 -5.54
C SER A 44 15.04 -2.23 -4.78
N ASP A 45 14.08 -2.38 -3.87
CA ASP A 45 13.88 -3.62 -3.08
C ASP A 45 12.63 -4.40 -3.49
N LEU A 46 11.75 -3.80 -4.31
CA LEU A 46 10.54 -4.43 -4.79
C LEU A 46 10.84 -5.22 -6.07
N THR A 47 10.06 -6.27 -6.32
CA THR A 47 10.30 -7.15 -7.48
C THR A 47 9.41 -6.83 -8.67
N GLY A 48 8.49 -5.88 -8.51
CA GLY A 48 7.60 -5.44 -9.57
C GLY A 48 8.36 -4.80 -10.74
N ALA A 49 8.04 -5.24 -11.96
CA ALA A 49 8.62 -4.68 -13.19
C ALA A 49 8.27 -3.19 -13.38
N ASP A 50 7.07 -2.79 -12.94
CA ASP A 50 6.54 -1.43 -13.09
C ASP A 50 6.03 -0.90 -11.75
N ILE A 51 5.83 0.43 -11.66
CA ILE A 51 5.29 1.10 -10.47
C ILE A 51 3.93 0.51 -10.06
N ARG A 52 3.10 0.13 -11.04
CA ARG A 52 1.82 -0.55 -10.78
C ARG A 52 2.02 -1.90 -10.09
N ALA A 53 2.97 -2.70 -10.55
CA ALA A 53 3.29 -4.00 -9.94
C ALA A 53 3.86 -3.83 -8.52
N MET A 54 4.75 -2.85 -8.35
CA MET A 54 5.29 -2.48 -7.04
C MET A 54 4.21 -1.99 -6.07
N ALA A 55 3.29 -1.12 -6.52
CA ALA A 55 2.17 -0.65 -5.73
C ALA A 55 1.24 -1.80 -5.31
N ARG A 56 1.05 -2.80 -6.18
CA ARG A 56 0.28 -4.02 -5.85
C ARG A 56 0.90 -4.80 -4.69
N GLU A 57 2.24 -4.93 -4.64
CA GLU A 57 2.94 -5.55 -3.51
C GLU A 57 2.76 -4.75 -2.21
N VAL A 58 2.83 -3.42 -2.29
CA VAL A 58 2.60 -2.52 -1.14
C VAL A 58 1.16 -2.69 -0.62
N ILE A 59 0.15 -2.69 -1.50
CA ILE A 59 -1.26 -2.88 -1.13
C ILE A 59 -1.51 -4.28 -0.56
N GLY A 60 -0.85 -5.31 -1.10
CA GLY A 60 -0.86 -6.65 -0.52
C GLY A 60 -0.34 -6.68 0.91
N THR A 61 0.66 -5.86 1.24
CA THR A 61 1.14 -5.69 2.62
C THR A 61 0.09 -5.00 3.49
N CYS A 62 -0.59 -3.97 2.99
CA CYS A 62 -1.69 -3.28 3.69
C CYS A 62 -2.83 -4.25 4.06
N GLN A 63 -3.13 -5.25 3.22
CA GLN A 63 -4.12 -6.29 3.51
C GLN A 63 -3.80 -7.03 4.81
N SER A 64 -2.55 -7.48 4.98
CA SER A 64 -2.10 -8.19 6.18
C SER A 64 -2.08 -7.28 7.41
N MET A 65 -1.84 -5.99 7.21
CA MET A 65 -1.84 -4.96 8.27
C MET A 65 -3.22 -4.41 8.61
N ARG A 66 -4.29 -4.83 7.91
CA ARG A 66 -5.67 -4.33 8.08
C ARG A 66 -5.85 -2.83 7.79
N VAL A 67 -5.00 -2.28 6.93
CA VAL A 67 -5.06 -0.88 6.49
C VAL A 67 -5.91 -0.76 5.23
N CYS A 68 -6.82 0.22 5.19
CA CYS A 68 -7.63 0.52 4.01
C CYS A 68 -6.86 1.39 3.02
N VAL A 69 -7.23 1.36 1.73
CA VAL A 69 -6.63 2.21 0.70
C VAL A 69 -7.76 2.92 -0.06
N ASP A 70 -7.70 4.25 -0.16
CA ASP A 70 -8.74 5.10 -0.74
C ASP A 70 -10.17 4.77 -0.22
N GLY A 71 -10.31 4.60 1.10
CA GLY A 71 -11.59 4.21 1.73
C GLY A 71 -12.09 2.79 1.38
N MET A 72 -11.30 2.01 0.65
CA MET A 72 -11.65 0.65 0.22
C MET A 72 -10.72 -0.40 0.83
N ARG A 73 -11.20 -1.65 0.88
CA ARG A 73 -10.34 -2.77 1.29
C ARG A 73 -9.26 -3.00 0.23
N PRO A 74 -8.02 -3.34 0.62
CA PRO A 74 -6.90 -3.59 -0.29
C PRO A 74 -7.25 -4.55 -1.45
N LYS A 75 -8.04 -5.58 -1.17
CA LYS A 75 -8.50 -6.55 -2.17
C LYS A 75 -9.35 -5.91 -3.28
N LYS A 76 -10.22 -4.94 -2.94
CA LYS A 76 -11.02 -4.20 -3.91
C LYS A 76 -10.16 -3.21 -4.69
N VAL A 77 -9.21 -2.57 -4.03
CA VAL A 77 -8.28 -1.64 -4.69
C VAL A 77 -7.44 -2.36 -5.73
N ILE A 78 -6.93 -3.56 -5.43
CA ILE A 78 -6.22 -4.39 -6.42
C ILE A 78 -7.13 -4.72 -7.61
N GLN A 79 -8.41 -5.02 -7.39
CA GLN A 79 -9.36 -5.27 -8.48
C GLN A 79 -9.61 -4.02 -9.33
N ALA A 80 -9.75 -2.85 -8.72
CA ALA A 80 -9.90 -1.57 -9.42
C ALA A 80 -8.63 -1.21 -10.20
N MET A 81 -7.44 -1.47 -9.64
CA MET A 81 -6.18 -1.37 -10.38
C MET A 81 -6.13 -2.34 -11.56
N ASP A 82 -6.58 -3.58 -11.38
CA ASP A 82 -6.65 -4.57 -12.45
C ASP A 82 -7.67 -4.19 -13.55
N ALA A 83 -8.71 -3.44 -13.20
CA ALA A 83 -9.69 -2.85 -14.12
C ALA A 83 -9.20 -1.59 -14.85
N GLY A 84 -8.07 -1.00 -14.43
CA GLY A 84 -7.49 0.21 -15.03
C GLY A 84 -7.97 1.53 -14.42
N ASP A 85 -8.75 1.51 -13.33
CA ASP A 85 -9.28 2.72 -12.68
C ASP A 85 -8.18 3.66 -12.16
N TYR A 86 -6.98 3.11 -11.94
CA TYR A 86 -5.83 3.83 -11.41
C TYR A 86 -4.70 4.05 -12.41
N ASP A 87 -4.85 3.61 -13.67
CA ASP A 87 -3.78 3.70 -14.67
C ASP A 87 -3.32 5.16 -14.89
N GLY A 88 -4.23 6.13 -14.77
CA GLY A 88 -3.90 7.56 -14.83
C GLY A 88 -2.98 8.07 -13.71
N LYS A 89 -2.86 7.36 -12.57
CA LYS A 89 -1.91 7.68 -11.50
C LYS A 89 -0.53 7.01 -11.69
N PHE A 90 -0.44 6.03 -12.57
CA PHE A 90 0.79 5.30 -12.88
C PHE A 90 1.47 5.78 -14.17
N ASN A 91 0.84 6.71 -14.90
CA ASN A 91 1.34 7.31 -16.14
C ASN A 91 2.33 8.47 -15.91
#